data_AF-A0A412WCF4-F1
#
_entry.id   AF-A0A412WCF4-F1
#
_cell.length_a   1.000
_cell.length_b   1.000
_cell.length_c   1.000
_cell.angle_alpha   90.00
_cell.angle_beta   90.00
_cell.angle_gamma   90.00
#
_symmetry.space_group_name_H-M   'P 1'
#
loop_
_entity.id
_entity.type
_entity.pdbx_description
1 polymer ?
#
loop_
_entity_poly.entity_id
_entity_poly.type
_entity_poly.pdbx_seq_one_letter_code
_entity_poly.pdbx_strand_id
1 'polypeptide(L)'
;MKINILKSIIVLGIGLLIGWGFLAGSEDTDTGLIMAIIVCICLLIAGEIMFGIEFKQKREGIMLKTSAGGWAFCVLVMNMAFLGFAANLTVVFIANGISLLLFLLLANSIYKV
;
A
#
# COMPACT_ATOMS: atom_id res chain seq x y z
N MET A 1 16.40 12.68 -3.09
CA MET A 1 15.62 11.57 -3.68
C MET A 1 15.45 11.87 -5.15
N LYS A 2 15.48 10.87 -6.02
CA LYS A 2 15.09 11.01 -7.43
C LYS A 2 13.91 10.07 -7.68
N ILE A 3 12.94 10.52 -8.48
CA ILE A 3 11.79 9.70 -8.87
C ILE A 3 12.06 9.16 -10.26
N ASN A 4 11.95 7.85 -10.43
CA ASN A 4 12.03 7.18 -11.71
C ASN A 4 10.62 7.07 -12.30
N ILE A 5 10.32 7.96 -13.25
CA ILE A 5 9.00 8.09 -13.86
C ILE A 5 8.53 6.77 -14.51
N LEU A 6 9.43 6.04 -15.17
CA LEU A 6 9.08 4.77 -15.82
C LEU A 6 8.63 3.74 -14.78
N LYS A 7 9.37 3.59 -13.68
CA LYS A 7 9.01 2.65 -12.60
C LYS A 7 7.73 3.08 -11.89
N SER A 8 7.52 4.37 -11.71
CA SER A 8 6.30 4.93 -11.13
C SER A 8 5.05 4.60 -11.95
N ILE A 9 5.13 4.72 -13.28
CA ILE A 9 4.03 4.32 -14.19
C ILE A 9 3.72 2.82 -14.06
N ILE A 10 4.76 1.98 -13.98
CA ILE A 10 4.58 0.52 -13.80
C ILE A 10 3.91 0.21 -12.46
N VAL A 11 4.34 0.88 -11.38
CA VAL A 11 3.71 0.77 -10.06
C VAL A 11 2.25 1.16 -10.11
N LEU A 12 1.91 2.23 -10.83
CA LEU A 12 0.53 2.67 -11.02
C LEU A 12 -0.31 1.63 -11.75
N GLY A 13 0.20 1.04 -12.83
CA GLY A 13 -0.48 -0.03 -13.54
C GLY A 13 -0.75 -1.25 -12.65
N ILE A 14 0.25 -1.68 -11.88
CA ILE A 14 0.11 -2.82 -10.95
C ILE A 14 -0.88 -2.50 -9.83
N GLY A 15 -0.83 -1.30 -9.25
CA GLY A 15 -1.76 -0.87 -8.22
C GLY A 15 -3.21 -0.88 -8.68
N LEU A 16 -3.47 -0.37 -9.89
CA LEU A 16 -4.80 -0.40 -10.51
C LEU A 16 -5.28 -1.82 -10.81
N LEU A 17 -4.41 -2.69 -11.33
CA LEU A 17 -4.75 -4.10 -11.60
C LEU A 17 -5.11 -4.85 -10.32
N ILE A 18 -4.36 -4.65 -9.24
CA ILE A 18 -4.66 -5.29 -7.96
C ILE A 18 -5.94 -4.69 -7.35
N GLY A 19 -6.12 -3.37 -7.39
CA GLY A 19 -7.35 -2.72 -6.96
C GLY A 19 -8.58 -3.25 -7.70
N TRP A 20 -8.48 -3.42 -9.03
CA TRP A 20 -9.53 -4.04 -9.83
C TRP A 20 -9.84 -5.47 -9.39
N GLY A 21 -8.83 -6.26 -9.01
CA GLY A 21 -9.03 -7.60 -8.45
C GLY A 21 -9.87 -7.60 -7.17
N PHE A 22 -9.72 -6.60 -6.30
CA PHE A 22 -10.57 -6.43 -5.12
C PHE A 22 -12.01 -6.05 -5.47
N LEU A 23 -12.20 -5.17 -6.45
CA LEU A 23 -13.53 -4.80 -6.94
C LEU A 23 -14.24 -6.00 -7.58
N ALA A 24 -13.55 -6.75 -8.43
CA ALA A 24 -14.13 -7.91 -9.11
C ALA A 24 -14.44 -9.08 -8.16
N GLY A 25 -13.74 -9.15 -7.03
CA GLY A 25 -13.94 -10.17 -6.00
C GLY A 25 -14.98 -9.81 -4.94
N SER A 26 -15.58 -8.62 -4.97
CA SER A 26 -16.61 -8.24 -3.99
C SER A 26 -18.01 -8.61 -4.46
N GLU A 27 -18.85 -9.05 -3.53
CA GLU A 27 -20.28 -9.27 -3.80
C GLU A 27 -21.06 -7.95 -3.83
N ASP A 28 -20.66 -6.99 -3.00
CA ASP A 28 -21.20 -5.63 -2.97
C ASP A 28 -20.26 -4.68 -3.73
N THR A 29 -20.80 -4.06 -4.78
CA THR A 29 -20.08 -3.12 -5.64
C THR A 29 -19.62 -1.86 -4.91
N ASP A 30 -20.39 -1.36 -3.94
CA ASP A 30 -20.04 -0.13 -3.23
C ASP A 30 -18.87 -0.39 -2.27
N THR A 31 -18.98 -1.46 -1.49
CA THR A 31 -17.92 -1.91 -0.58
C THR A 31 -16.65 -2.31 -1.35
N GLY A 32 -16.80 -3.01 -2.47
CA GLY A 32 -15.69 -3.40 -3.35
C GLY A 32 -14.94 -2.23 -3.95
N LEU A 33 -15.66 -1.19 -4.39
CA LEU A 33 -15.04 0.01 -4.96
C LEU A 33 -14.24 0.77 -3.91
N ILE A 34 -14.75 0.88 -2.69
CA ILE A 34 -14.02 1.51 -1.58
C ILE A 34 -12.75 0.71 -1.25
N MET A 35 -12.85 -0.62 -1.13
CA MET A 35 -11.69 -1.48 -0.87
C MET A 35 -10.64 -1.39 -1.99
N ALA A 36 -11.08 -1.40 -3.25
CA ALA A 36 -10.21 -1.25 -4.41
C ALA A 36 -9.41 0.06 -4.37
N ILE A 37 -10.06 1.17 -4.04
CA ILE A 37 -9.41 2.48 -3.90
C ILE A 37 -8.38 2.46 -2.75
N ILE A 38 -8.75 1.95 -1.59
CA ILE A 38 -7.86 1.88 -0.42
C ILE A 38 -6.61 1.06 -0.74
N VAL A 39 -6.79 -0.16 -1.27
CA VAL A 39 -5.69 -1.05 -1.64
C VAL A 39 -4.81 -0.41 -2.71
N CYS A 40 -5.41 0.21 -3.73
CA CYS A 40 -4.66 0.89 -4.78
C CYS A 40 -3.78 2.02 -4.21
N ILE A 41 -4.32 2.87 -3.33
CA ILE A 41 -3.56 3.97 -2.72
C ILE A 41 -2.40 3.43 -1.88
N CYS A 42 -2.65 2.42 -1.04
CA CYS A 42 -1.61 1.83 -0.21
C CYS A 42 -0.49 1.19 -1.06
N LEU A 43 -0.84 0.48 -2.13
CA LEU A 43 0.12 -0.13 -3.03
C LEU A 43 0.89 0.90 -3.85
N LEU A 44 0.26 2.00 -4.24
CA LEU A 44 0.95 3.12 -4.88
C LEU A 44 2.01 3.69 -3.93
N ILE A 45 1.64 4.02 -2.69
CA ILE A 45 2.57 4.56 -1.70
C ILE A 45 3.74 3.59 -1.49
N ALA A 46 3.45 2.31 -1.24
CA ALA A 46 4.48 1.33 -0.99
C ALA A 46 5.35 1.06 -2.24
N GLY A 47 4.73 0.93 -3.40
CA GLY A 47 5.39 0.67 -4.68
C GLY A 47 6.31 1.81 -5.12
N GLU A 48 5.90 3.06 -4.91
CA GLU A 48 6.76 4.22 -5.15
C GLU A 48 7.99 4.18 -4.25
N ILE A 49 7.82 3.91 -2.96
CA ILE A 49 8.93 3.82 -2.02
C ILE A 49 9.88 2.66 -2.41
N MET A 50 9.33 1.50 -2.78
CA MET A 50 10.11 0.32 -3.19
C MET A 50 10.88 0.55 -4.49
N PHE A 51 10.20 1.04 -5.54
CA PHE A 51 10.69 0.99 -6.91
C PHE A 51 10.83 2.37 -7.56
N GLY A 52 9.89 3.27 -7.30
CA GLY A 52 9.84 4.61 -7.91
C GLY A 52 10.91 5.56 -7.36
N ILE A 53 11.28 5.43 -6.08
CA ILE A 53 12.19 6.35 -5.41
C ILE A 53 13.61 5.78 -5.32
N GLU A 54 14.57 6.60 -5.74
CA GLU A 54 15.99 6.42 -5.51
C GLU A 54 16.45 7.29 -4.33
N PHE A 55 16.83 6.61 -3.25
CA PHE A 55 17.33 7.23 -2.02
C PHE A 55 18.81 7.60 -2.15
N LYS A 56 19.19 8.73 -1.53
CA LYS A 56 20.60 9.19 -1.52
C LYS A 56 21.46 8.29 -0.63
N GLN A 57 21.00 7.99 0.59
CA GLN A 57 21.61 7.02 1.48
C GLN A 57 21.18 5.59 1.11
N LYS A 58 22.15 4.74 0.78
CA LYS A 58 21.88 3.36 0.36
C LYS A 58 21.29 2.50 1.49
N ARG A 59 21.80 2.62 2.73
CA ARG A 59 21.38 1.79 3.86
C ARG A 59 19.95 2.09 4.31
N GLU A 60 19.66 3.34 4.66
CA GLU A 60 18.30 3.80 5.02
C GLU A 60 17.32 3.57 3.88
N GLY A 61 17.76 3.79 2.63
CA GLY A 61 16.96 3.52 1.44
C GLY A 61 16.55 2.05 1.32
N ILE A 62 17.46 1.10 1.55
CA ILE A 62 17.13 -0.33 1.54
C ILE A 62 16.18 -0.67 2.70
N MET A 63 16.43 -0.16 3.91
CA MET A 63 15.57 -0.41 5.07
C MET A 63 14.15 0.10 4.82
N LEU A 64 14.01 1.29 4.25
CA LEU A 64 12.71 1.88 3.94
C LEU A 64 11.97 1.08 2.84
N LYS A 65 12.68 0.65 1.78
CA LYS A 65 12.12 -0.22 0.74
C LYS A 65 11.60 -1.54 1.30
N THR A 66 12.38 -2.19 2.16
CA THR A 66 11.96 -3.45 2.81
C THR A 66 10.75 -3.23 3.72
N SER A 67 10.74 -2.14 4.51
CA SER A 67 9.60 -1.82 5.37
C SER A 67 8.32 -1.52 4.58
N ALA A 68 8.43 -0.84 3.43
CA ALA A 68 7.31 -0.57 2.53
C ALA A 68 6.76 -1.85 1.91
N GLY A 69 7.64 -2.79 1.51
CA GLY A 69 7.22 -4.10 1.02
C GLY A 69 6.51 -4.93 2.08
N GLY A 70 7.04 -4.95 3.32
CA GLY A 70 6.39 -5.61 4.45
C GLY A 70 5.01 -5.01 4.76
N TRP A 71 4.90 -3.68 4.75
CA TRP A 71 3.62 -3.00 4.95
C TRP A 71 2.62 -3.29 3.82
N ALA A 72 3.05 -3.25 2.55
CA ALA A 72 2.21 -3.60 1.41
C ALA A 72 1.65 -5.02 1.53
N PHE A 73 2.48 -5.98 1.93
CA PHE A 73 2.06 -7.34 2.16
C PHE A 73 1.01 -7.44 3.27
N CYS A 74 1.23 -6.78 4.41
CA CYS A 74 0.25 -6.73 5.50
C CYS A 74 -1.08 -6.12 5.06
N VAL A 75 -1.05 -5.02 4.30
CA VAL A 75 -2.26 -4.37 3.76
C VAL A 75 -3.01 -5.31 2.83
N LEU A 76 -2.32 -6.04 1.95
CA LEU A 76 -2.95 -6.99 1.05
C LEU A 76 -3.65 -8.13 1.80
N VAL A 77 -2.94 -8.78 2.73
CA VAL A 77 -3.49 -9.88 3.53
C VAL A 77 -4.68 -9.41 4.36
N MET A 78 -4.55 -8.25 5.01
CA MET A 78 -5.61 -7.68 5.82
C MET A 78 -6.86 -7.35 5.00
N ASN A 79 -6.71 -6.68 3.86
CA ASN A 79 -7.87 -6.34 3.02
C ASN A 79 -8.47 -7.59 2.34
N MET A 80 -7.67 -8.61 1.99
CA MET A 80 -8.21 -9.88 1.52
C MET A 80 -9.08 -10.55 2.59
N ALA A 81 -8.64 -10.53 3.85
CA ALA A 81 -9.44 -11.03 4.96
C ALA A 81 -10.74 -10.21 5.13
N PHE A 82 -10.67 -8.88 5.06
CA PHE A 82 -11.87 -8.04 5.13
C PHE A 82 -12.86 -8.32 4.00
N LEU A 83 -12.38 -8.58 2.79
CA LEU A 83 -13.20 -8.97 1.66
C LEU A 83 -13.87 -10.33 1.93
N GLY A 84 -13.11 -11.34 2.35
CA GLY A 84 -13.62 -12.69 2.60
C GLY A 84 -14.57 -12.82 3.79
N PHE A 85 -14.44 -11.96 4.79
CA PHE A 85 -15.33 -11.93 5.97
C PHE A 85 -16.43 -10.88 5.90
N ALA A 86 -16.58 -10.17 4.77
CA ALA A 86 -17.54 -9.07 4.60
C ALA A 86 -17.47 -8.05 5.76
N ALA A 87 -16.25 -7.61 6.09
CA ALA A 87 -16.04 -6.71 7.22
C ALA A 87 -16.73 -5.35 7.01
N ASN A 88 -17.22 -4.76 8.10
CA ASN A 88 -17.84 -3.43 8.07
C ASN A 88 -16.83 -2.38 7.57
N LEU A 89 -17.26 -1.52 6.64
CA LEU A 89 -16.45 -0.42 6.08
C LEU A 89 -15.76 0.44 7.15
N THR A 90 -16.41 0.68 8.29
CA THR A 90 -15.83 1.44 9.41
C THR A 90 -14.54 0.77 9.92
N VAL A 91 -14.56 -0.57 10.05
CA VAL A 91 -13.39 -1.34 10.49
C VAL A 91 -12.29 -1.30 9.43
N VAL A 92 -12.67 -1.40 8.15
CA VAL A 92 -11.72 -1.32 7.02
C VAL A 92 -10.98 0.02 7.03
N PHE A 93 -11.69 1.14 7.23
CA PHE A 93 -11.08 2.47 7.31
C PHE A 93 -10.13 2.59 8.51
N ILE A 94 -10.58 2.19 9.71
CA ILE A 94 -9.79 2.30 10.93
C ILE A 94 -8.51 1.47 10.82
N ALA A 95 -8.62 0.22 10.36
CA ALA A 95 -7.48 -0.69 10.27
C ALA A 95 -6.45 -0.24 9.24
N ASN A 96 -6.88 0.21 8.05
CA ASN A 96 -5.97 0.77 7.05
C ASN A 96 -5.34 2.10 7.50
N GLY A 97 -6.09 2.96 8.21
CA GLY A 97 -5.56 4.19 8.79
C GLY A 97 -4.48 3.93 9.84
N ILE A 98 -4.73 3.01 10.77
CA ILE A 98 -3.75 2.62 11.79
C ILE A 98 -2.52 1.98 11.14
N SER A 99 -2.70 1.10 10.15
CA SER A 99 -1.57 0.45 9.47
C SER A 99 -0.68 1.47 8.75
N LEU A 100 -1.28 2.46 8.08
CA LEU A 100 -0.56 3.55 7.43
C LEU A 100 0.21 4.41 8.45
N LEU A 101 -0.42 4.75 9.59
CA LEU A 101 0.24 5.51 10.65
C LEU A 101 1.46 4.77 11.22
N LEU A 102 1.33 3.46 11.45
CA LEU A 102 2.45 2.63 11.90
C LEU A 102 3.59 2.62 10.88
N PHE A 103 3.26 2.50 9.59
CA PHE A 103 4.27 2.58 8.53
C PHE A 103 4.97 3.94 8.49
N LEU A 104 4.23 5.04 8.61
CA LEU A 104 4.81 6.39 8.64
C LEU A 104 5.73 6.60 9.85
N LEU A 105 5.36 6.06 11.02
CA LEU A 105 6.20 6.11 12.22
C LEU A 105 7.50 5.32 12.03
N LEU A 106 7.42 4.13 11.44
CA LEU A 106 8.60 3.33 11.10
C LEU A 106 9.50 4.04 10.07
N ALA A 107 8.91 4.58 9.01
CA ALA A 107 9.63 5.33 7.99
C ALA A 107 10.36 6.54 8.58
N ASN A 108 9.70 7.29 9.47
CA ASN A 108 10.29 8.42 10.17
C ASN A 108 11.42 8.01 11.12
N SER A 109 11.30 6.86 11.79
CA SER A 109 12.37 6.31 12.63
C SER A 109 13.60 5.94 11.79
N ILE A 110 13.41 5.33 10.62
CA ILE A 110 14.50 4.94 9.73
C ILE A 110 15.22 6.16 9.13
N TYR A 111 14.46 7.19 8.71
CA TYR A 111 15.03 8.34 7.99
C TYR A 111 15.65 9.41 8.92
N LYS A 112 15.36 9.38 10.22
CA LYS A 112 15.98 10.28 11.22
C LYS A 112 17.31 9.76 11.79
N VAL A 113 17.66 8.50 11.53
CA VAL A 113 18.94 7.86 11.91
C VAL A 113 19.98 8.18 10.84
#